data_AF-A0AAW1MW07-F1
#
_entry.id   AF-A0AAW1MW07-F1
#
_cell.length_a   1.000
_cell.length_b   1.000
_cell.length_c   1.000
_cell.angle_alpha   90.00
_cell.angle_beta   90.00
_cell.angle_gamma   90.00
#
_symmetry.space_group_name_H-M   'P 1'
#
loop_
_entity.id
_entity.type
_entity.pdbx_description
1 polymer ?
#
loop_
_entity_poly.entity_id
_entity_poly.type
_entity_poly.pdbx_seq_one_letter_code
_entity_poly.pdbx_strand_id
1 'polypeptide(L)'
;MVTLIVSTTIDPASVGPASALLAMPTWAPGPSFEGVRSYVNEKGVRLLQHDKSIVVEDNLDIRWEELTNEGVDNVIFLSKHTAVSNRPALTIHPIGVPHLKEGDVSPQGGKPGWAAPPDPRMGPWMRLLKKLAQSHNLIPEFEITMEATHHGPVTSKPTMFLEIGSTLEYWKRQDAAQVMALAK
;
A
#
# COMPACT_ATOMS: atom_id res chain seq x y z
N MET A 1 -1.19 -16.39 10.81
CA MET A 1 -1.76 -15.44 9.85
C MET A 1 -0.71 -14.36 9.58
N VAL A 2 -0.79 -13.68 8.43
CA VAL A 2 0.24 -12.74 7.97
C VAL A 2 -0.35 -11.44 7.44
N THR A 3 0.41 -10.35 7.55
CA THR A 3 0.15 -9.10 6.84
C THR A 3 0.89 -9.11 5.50
N LEU A 4 0.18 -8.83 4.41
CA LEU A 4 0.79 -8.60 3.10
C LEU A 4 1.05 -7.09 2.93
N ILE A 5 2.29 -6.71 2.64
CA ILE A 5 2.65 -5.40 2.10
C ILE A 5 2.92 -5.59 0.62
N VAL A 6 2.32 -4.79 -0.23
CA VAL A 6 2.39 -4.94 -1.68
C VAL A 6 3.02 -3.70 -2.30
N SER A 7 3.99 -3.92 -3.18
CA SER A 7 4.68 -2.86 -3.91
C SER A 7 4.85 -3.19 -5.39
N THR A 8 5.04 -2.17 -6.21
CA THR A 8 5.34 -2.31 -7.63
C THR A 8 6.60 -1.57 -8.03
N THR A 9 7.35 -2.11 -8.98
CA THR A 9 8.59 -1.51 -9.48
C THR A 9 8.36 -0.34 -10.45
N ILE A 10 7.13 -0.17 -10.97
CA ILE A 10 6.79 0.91 -11.90
C ILE A 10 6.31 2.19 -11.19
N ASP A 11 6.16 2.14 -9.86
CA ASP A 11 5.73 3.27 -9.04
C ASP A 11 6.87 3.72 -8.09
N PRO A 12 7.45 4.92 -8.28
CA PRO A 12 8.53 5.41 -7.42
C PRO A 12 8.12 5.53 -5.94
N ALA A 13 6.86 5.87 -5.64
CA ALA A 13 6.35 5.97 -4.26
C ALA A 13 6.17 4.59 -3.61
N SER A 14 6.15 3.53 -4.42
CA SER A 14 6.12 2.14 -3.96
C SER A 14 7.53 1.58 -3.77
N VAL A 15 8.44 1.89 -4.69
CA VAL A 15 9.85 1.42 -4.68
C VAL A 15 10.60 1.90 -3.45
N GLY A 16 10.47 3.17 -3.08
CA GLY A 16 11.17 3.76 -1.94
C GLY A 16 10.88 3.02 -0.63
N PRO A 17 9.60 3.00 -0.16
CA PRO A 17 9.24 2.31 1.08
C PRO A 17 9.56 0.81 1.06
N ALA A 18 9.35 0.12 -0.07
CA ALA A 18 9.69 -1.29 -0.21
C ALA A 18 11.21 -1.53 -0.03
N SER A 19 12.04 -0.67 -0.64
CA SER A 19 13.50 -0.74 -0.49
C SER A 19 13.94 -0.45 0.94
N ALA A 20 13.34 0.56 1.58
CA ALA A 20 13.60 0.90 2.98
C ALA A 20 13.20 -0.22 3.95
N LEU A 21 12.08 -0.91 3.68
CA LEU A 21 11.69 -2.12 4.41
C LEU A 21 12.73 -3.21 4.26
N LEU A 22 13.11 -3.57 3.04
CA LEU A 22 14.06 -4.65 2.74
C LEU A 22 15.48 -4.39 3.24
N ALA A 23 15.87 -3.11 3.38
CA ALA A 23 17.15 -2.74 3.97
C ALA A 23 17.22 -3.00 5.49
N MET A 24 16.07 -3.20 6.15
CA MET A 24 16.07 -3.57 7.57
C MET A 24 16.56 -5.01 7.75
N PRO A 25 17.22 -5.34 8.88
CA PRO A 25 17.51 -6.74 9.21
C PRO A 25 16.23 -7.58 9.23
N THR A 26 16.34 -8.90 9.06
CA THR A 26 15.27 -9.94 9.15
C THR A 26 14.53 -10.33 7.87
N TRP A 27 14.77 -9.68 6.72
CA TRP A 27 14.15 -10.11 5.47
C TRP A 27 14.92 -11.23 4.78
N ALA A 28 14.19 -12.23 4.29
CA ALA A 28 14.71 -13.30 3.45
C ALA A 28 13.82 -13.48 2.21
N PRO A 29 14.34 -14.00 1.10
CA PRO A 29 13.52 -14.37 -0.05
C PRO A 29 12.39 -15.35 0.32
N GLY A 30 11.20 -15.14 -0.22
CA GLY A 30 10.04 -16.02 -0.08
C GLY A 30 9.63 -16.69 -1.40
N PRO A 31 8.48 -17.40 -1.42
CA PRO A 31 7.96 -18.01 -2.64
C PRO A 31 7.59 -16.95 -3.68
N SER A 32 7.91 -17.20 -4.95
CA SER A 32 7.52 -16.32 -6.06
C SER A 32 6.44 -17.00 -6.91
N PHE A 33 5.50 -16.22 -7.44
CA PHE A 33 4.38 -16.72 -8.23
C PHE A 33 3.88 -15.66 -9.21
N GLU A 34 3.47 -16.04 -10.42
CA GLU A 34 2.80 -15.14 -11.38
C GLU A 34 3.53 -13.81 -11.70
N GLY A 35 4.87 -13.79 -11.56
CA GLY A 35 5.67 -12.57 -11.71
C GLY A 35 5.76 -11.69 -10.45
N VAL A 36 5.16 -12.12 -9.35
CA VAL A 36 5.31 -11.56 -8.00
C VAL A 36 6.49 -12.22 -7.31
N ARG A 37 7.44 -11.40 -6.86
CA ARG A 37 8.53 -11.78 -5.95
C ARG A 37 8.06 -11.54 -4.53
N SER A 38 8.39 -12.42 -3.59
CA SER A 38 8.07 -12.20 -2.18
C SER A 38 9.30 -12.23 -1.30
N TYR A 39 9.17 -11.55 -0.16
CA TYR A 39 10.14 -11.52 0.91
C TYR A 39 9.40 -11.75 2.22
N VAL A 40 10.00 -12.54 3.09
CA VAL A 40 9.42 -12.93 4.38
C VAL A 40 10.23 -12.32 5.51
N ASN A 41 9.57 -12.02 6.62
CA ASN A 41 10.24 -11.73 7.88
C ASN A 41 9.62 -12.54 9.03
N GLU A 42 10.37 -12.63 10.13
CA GLU A 42 10.01 -13.38 11.33
C GLU A 42 8.79 -12.80 12.07
N LYS A 43 8.36 -11.58 11.74
CA LYS A 43 7.25 -10.88 12.40
C LYS A 43 5.89 -11.14 11.74
N GLY A 44 5.80 -12.10 10.82
CA GLY A 44 4.55 -12.41 10.13
C GLY A 44 4.15 -11.37 9.09
N VAL A 45 5.10 -10.59 8.56
CA VAL A 45 4.87 -9.68 7.43
C VAL A 45 5.50 -10.27 6.18
N ARG A 46 4.81 -10.13 5.05
CA ARG A 46 5.27 -10.55 3.72
C ARG A 46 5.30 -9.32 2.83
N LEU A 47 6.42 -9.05 2.18
CA LEU A 47 6.50 -8.02 1.15
C LEU A 47 6.38 -8.70 -0.21
N LEU A 48 5.32 -8.35 -0.95
CA LEU A 48 5.07 -8.81 -2.30
C LEU A 48 5.44 -7.68 -3.28
N GLN A 49 6.24 -8.00 -4.29
CA GLN A 49 6.71 -7.05 -5.28
C GLN A 49 6.48 -7.57 -6.69
N HIS A 50 5.85 -6.75 -7.54
CA HIS A 50 5.54 -7.10 -8.93
C HIS A 50 5.89 -5.95 -9.88
N ASP A 51 5.79 -6.20 -11.19
CA ASP A 51 6.24 -5.26 -12.24
C ASP A 51 5.07 -4.68 -13.06
N LYS A 52 3.86 -4.71 -12.49
CA LYS A 52 2.62 -4.24 -13.14
C LYS A 52 1.98 -3.12 -12.33
N SER A 53 0.94 -2.50 -12.88
CA SER A 53 0.14 -1.54 -12.14
C SER A 53 -0.50 -2.19 -10.90
N ILE A 54 -0.40 -1.57 -9.74
CA ILE A 54 -0.86 -2.15 -8.46
C ILE A 54 -2.37 -2.45 -8.46
N VAL A 55 -3.14 -1.66 -9.22
CA VAL A 55 -4.60 -1.83 -9.33
C VAL A 55 -5.04 -3.07 -10.13
N VAL A 56 -4.10 -3.80 -10.75
CA VAL A 56 -4.41 -5.05 -11.47
C VAL A 56 -4.21 -6.31 -10.61
N GLU A 57 -3.71 -6.16 -9.39
CA GLU A 57 -3.45 -7.29 -8.48
C GLU A 57 -4.70 -7.71 -7.71
N ASP A 58 -5.77 -8.03 -8.44
CA ASP A 58 -7.00 -8.57 -7.86
C ASP A 58 -6.72 -9.90 -7.14
N ASN A 59 -7.43 -10.09 -6.02
CA ASN A 59 -7.44 -11.30 -5.20
C ASN A 59 -6.04 -11.78 -4.77
N LEU A 60 -5.09 -10.87 -4.60
CA LEU A 60 -3.71 -11.20 -4.21
C LEU A 60 -3.64 -11.91 -2.85
N ASP A 61 -4.54 -11.56 -1.94
CA ASP A 61 -4.75 -12.23 -0.66
C ASP A 61 -5.13 -13.71 -0.83
N ILE A 62 -6.08 -14.02 -1.72
CA ILE A 62 -6.51 -15.40 -1.99
C ILE A 62 -5.38 -16.18 -2.67
N ARG A 63 -4.76 -15.60 -3.71
CA ARG A 63 -3.64 -16.23 -4.42
C ARG A 63 -2.47 -16.55 -3.49
N TRP A 64 -2.19 -15.70 -2.51
CA TRP A 64 -1.18 -15.96 -1.48
C TRP A 64 -1.58 -17.11 -0.54
N GLU A 65 -2.82 -17.11 -0.02
CA GLU A 65 -3.33 -18.17 0.86
C GLU A 65 -3.27 -19.54 0.17
N GLU A 66 -3.65 -19.61 -1.11
CA GLU A 66 -3.61 -20.85 -1.91
C GLU A 66 -2.19 -21.36 -2.17
N LEU A 67 -1.25 -20.44 -2.47
CA LEU A 67 0.14 -20.81 -2.75
C LEU A 67 0.87 -21.31 -1.50
N THR A 68 0.65 -20.64 -0.37
CA THR A 68 1.52 -20.76 0.82
C THR A 68 0.88 -21.48 1.99
N ASN A 69 -0.45 -21.64 1.95
CA ASN A 69 -1.27 -22.10 3.07
C ASN A 69 -1.14 -21.17 4.32
N GLU A 70 -0.65 -19.94 4.14
CA GLU A 70 -0.60 -18.91 5.17
C GLU A 70 -1.85 -18.04 5.11
N GLY A 71 -2.72 -18.10 6.12
CA GLY A 71 -3.87 -17.20 6.22
C GLY A 71 -3.46 -15.72 6.26
N VAL A 72 -4.16 -14.87 5.52
CA VAL A 72 -3.90 -13.42 5.42
C VAL A 72 -4.84 -12.66 6.37
N ASP A 73 -4.24 -11.84 7.25
CA ASP A 73 -4.97 -10.96 8.16
C ASP A 73 -5.45 -9.70 7.45
N ASN A 74 -4.58 -9.10 6.63
CA ASN A 74 -4.84 -7.84 5.96
C ASN A 74 -3.83 -7.59 4.81
N VAL A 75 -4.13 -6.62 3.95
CA VAL A 75 -3.27 -6.18 2.85
C VAL A 75 -2.98 -4.68 2.96
N ILE A 76 -1.75 -4.26 2.69
CA ILE A 76 -1.30 -2.86 2.65
C ILE A 76 -0.65 -2.61 1.31
N PHE A 77 -1.23 -1.73 0.50
CA PHE A 77 -0.65 -1.36 -0.79
C PHE A 77 0.17 -0.08 -0.67
N LEU A 78 1.41 -0.11 -1.15
CA LEU A 78 2.29 1.06 -1.25
C LEU A 78 2.17 1.66 -2.65
N SER A 79 1.74 2.91 -2.75
CA SER A 79 1.40 3.55 -4.03
C SER A 79 1.69 5.05 -4.02
N LYS A 80 1.66 5.67 -5.21
CA LYS A 80 1.66 7.12 -5.34
C LYS A 80 0.25 7.68 -5.21
N HIS A 81 0.17 8.79 -4.50
CA HIS A 81 -0.94 9.72 -4.58
C HIS A 81 -0.63 10.80 -5.63
N THR A 82 -1.62 11.19 -6.44
CA THR A 82 -1.53 12.32 -7.39
C THR A 82 -2.63 13.34 -7.10
N ALA A 83 -2.25 14.61 -6.93
CA ALA A 83 -3.21 15.71 -6.73
C ALA A 83 -2.87 16.92 -7.59
N VAL A 84 -3.90 17.58 -8.13
CA VAL A 84 -3.78 18.83 -8.91
C VAL A 84 -3.13 19.95 -8.09
N SER A 85 -3.32 19.94 -6.76
CA SER A 85 -2.72 20.92 -5.85
C SER A 85 -1.19 20.84 -5.79
N ASN A 86 -0.59 19.71 -6.22
CA ASN A 86 0.82 19.36 -6.08
C ASN A 86 1.34 19.46 -4.63
N ARG A 87 0.45 19.53 -3.63
CA ARG A 87 0.85 19.57 -2.23
C ARG A 87 1.40 18.20 -1.82
N PRO A 88 2.56 18.14 -1.15
CA PRO A 88 3.07 16.89 -0.63
C PRO A 88 2.17 16.34 0.47
N ALA A 89 1.89 15.05 0.41
CA ALA A 89 1.04 14.38 1.37
C ALA A 89 1.51 12.95 1.63
N LEU A 90 1.33 12.47 2.86
CA LEU A 90 1.34 11.05 3.17
C LEU A 90 -0.10 10.66 3.51
N THR A 91 -0.69 9.79 2.71
CA THR A 91 -2.11 9.49 2.78
C THR A 91 -2.39 8.04 3.13
N ILE A 92 -3.57 7.81 3.71
CA ILE A 92 -4.13 6.47 3.97
C ILE A 92 -5.57 6.47 3.49
N HIS A 93 -5.99 5.44 2.74
CA HIS A 93 -7.39 5.33 2.35
C HIS A 93 -7.88 3.90 2.18
N PRO A 94 -9.20 3.65 2.35
CA PRO A 94 -9.82 2.39 1.99
C PRO A 94 -9.89 2.25 0.47
N ILE A 95 -10.05 1.02 0.00
CA ILE A 95 -10.04 0.70 -1.43
C ILE A 95 -11.42 0.26 -1.91
N GLY A 96 -11.75 0.57 -3.15
CA GLY A 96 -13.03 0.21 -3.77
C GLY A 96 -13.57 1.27 -4.71
N VAL A 97 -14.58 0.90 -5.50
CA VAL A 97 -15.32 1.83 -6.37
C VAL A 97 -16.82 1.79 -6.06
N PRO A 98 -17.23 2.15 -4.82
CA PRO A 98 -18.62 2.08 -4.39
C PRO A 98 -19.53 3.08 -5.09
N HIS A 99 -18.95 4.10 -5.74
CA HIS A 99 -19.67 5.15 -6.46
C HIS A 99 -20.11 4.74 -7.87
N LEU A 100 -19.55 3.65 -8.42
CA LEU A 100 -19.89 3.12 -9.75
C LEU A 100 -21.01 2.08 -9.65
N LYS A 101 -21.77 1.93 -10.73
CA LYS A 101 -22.85 0.94 -10.88
C LYS A 101 -22.38 -0.25 -11.72
N GLU A 102 -23.07 -1.38 -11.57
CA GLU A 102 -22.81 -2.55 -12.41
C GLU A 102 -22.92 -2.18 -13.90
N GLY A 103 -21.91 -2.59 -14.68
CA GLY A 103 -21.76 -2.22 -16.10
C GLY A 103 -20.89 -0.99 -16.36
N ASP A 104 -20.59 -0.17 -15.34
CA ASP A 104 -19.65 0.94 -15.48
C ASP A 104 -18.21 0.46 -15.63
N VAL A 105 -17.38 1.27 -16.30
CA VAL A 105 -15.94 1.01 -16.44
C VAL A 105 -15.21 1.56 -15.23
N SER A 106 -14.36 0.74 -14.59
CA SER A 106 -13.42 1.19 -13.57
C SER A 106 -12.00 1.32 -14.15
N PRO A 107 -11.58 2.50 -14.63
CA PRO A 107 -10.27 2.67 -15.28
C PRO A 107 -9.09 2.50 -14.32
N GLN A 108 -9.34 2.63 -13.01
CA GLN A 108 -8.33 2.51 -11.95
C GLN A 108 -8.45 1.16 -11.21
N GLY A 109 -8.94 0.12 -11.89
CA GLY A 109 -9.11 -1.22 -11.33
C GLY A 109 -10.27 -1.34 -10.33
N GLY A 110 -10.48 -2.54 -9.80
CA GLY A 110 -11.60 -2.83 -8.91
C GLY A 110 -12.91 -3.12 -9.63
N LYS A 111 -13.95 -3.45 -8.86
CA LYS A 111 -15.28 -3.84 -9.36
C LYS A 111 -16.33 -2.77 -9.03
N PRO A 112 -17.15 -2.29 -9.98
CA PRO A 112 -18.22 -1.34 -9.70
C PRO A 112 -19.15 -1.78 -8.56
N GLY A 113 -19.51 -0.83 -7.68
CA GLY A 113 -20.40 -1.08 -6.55
C GLY A 113 -19.78 -1.90 -5.42
N TRP A 114 -18.46 -2.06 -5.41
CA TRP A 114 -17.73 -2.87 -4.43
C TRP A 114 -16.65 -2.05 -3.70
N ALA A 115 -16.38 -2.42 -2.45
CA ALA A 115 -15.24 -1.95 -1.66
C ALA A 115 -14.73 -3.08 -0.75
N ALA A 116 -13.42 -3.07 -0.47
CA ALA A 116 -12.84 -3.98 0.51
C ALA A 116 -13.28 -3.60 1.93
N PRO A 117 -13.29 -4.54 2.88
CA PRO A 117 -13.30 -4.17 4.29
C PRO A 117 -12.11 -3.22 4.59
N PRO A 118 -12.33 -2.05 5.21
CA PRO A 118 -11.22 -1.17 5.56
C PRO A 118 -10.33 -1.81 6.64
N ASP A 119 -9.01 -1.62 6.56
CA ASP A 119 -8.10 -2.07 7.62
C ASP A 119 -8.45 -1.36 8.95
N PRO A 120 -8.79 -2.10 10.02
CA PRO A 120 -9.20 -1.49 11.30
C PRO A 120 -8.08 -0.67 11.95
N ARG A 121 -6.83 -0.82 11.48
CA ARG A 121 -5.66 -0.10 12.00
C ARG A 121 -5.42 1.25 11.32
N MET A 122 -6.22 1.65 10.32
CA MET A 122 -6.08 2.96 9.65
C MET A 122 -6.02 4.14 10.63
N GLY A 123 -6.90 4.16 11.65
CA GLY A 123 -6.91 5.22 12.66
C GLY A 123 -5.63 5.26 13.52
N PRO A 124 -5.23 4.14 14.15
CA PRO A 124 -3.91 4.01 14.80
C PRO A 124 -2.73 4.38 13.90
N TRP A 125 -2.74 3.94 12.63
CA TRP A 125 -1.71 4.23 11.66
C TRP A 125 -1.61 5.72 11.33
N MET A 126 -2.73 6.41 11.16
CA MET A 126 -2.76 7.86 10.95
C MET A 126 -2.04 8.62 12.08
N ARG A 127 -2.25 8.20 13.33
CA ARG A 127 -1.57 8.78 14.49
C ARG A 127 -0.08 8.46 14.51
N LEU A 128 0.29 7.22 14.20
CA LEU A 128 1.69 6.79 14.13
C LEU A 128 2.44 7.54 13.02
N LEU A 129 1.86 7.61 11.83
CA LEU A 129 2.41 8.29 10.66
C LEU A 129 2.64 9.76 10.96
N LYS A 130 1.67 10.43 11.61
CA LYS A 130 1.84 11.83 12.04
C LYS A 130 3.01 12.00 13.02
N LYS A 131 3.14 11.11 14.01
CA LYS A 131 4.25 11.15 14.98
C LYS A 131 5.60 10.95 14.30
N LEU A 132 5.71 9.98 13.40
CA LEU A 132 6.93 9.69 12.64
C LEU A 132 7.28 10.85 11.70
N ALA A 133 6.31 11.38 10.96
CA ALA A 133 6.50 12.54 10.10
C ALA A 133 7.01 13.75 10.89
N GLN A 134 6.50 13.98 12.10
CA GLN A 134 7.01 15.04 12.99
C GLN A 134 8.44 14.78 13.43
N SER A 135 8.77 13.57 13.91
CA SER A 135 10.14 13.27 14.39
C SER A 135 11.17 13.23 13.27
N HIS A 136 10.74 13.08 12.01
CA HIS A 136 11.58 13.11 10.82
C HIS A 136 11.54 14.45 10.06
N ASN A 137 10.96 15.50 10.66
CA ASN A 137 10.88 16.86 10.09
C ASN A 137 10.17 16.96 8.73
N LEU A 138 9.22 16.05 8.46
CA LEU A 138 8.36 16.12 7.28
C LEU A 138 7.21 17.13 7.46
N ILE A 139 6.86 17.50 8.71
CA ILE A 139 5.84 18.51 9.00
C ILE A 139 6.55 19.86 9.25
N PRO A 140 6.09 20.98 8.65
CA PRO A 140 4.80 21.19 8.00
C PRO A 140 4.77 20.99 6.47
N GLU A 141 5.84 20.48 5.87
CA GLU A 141 5.91 20.27 4.42
C GLU A 141 4.81 19.30 3.96
N PHE A 142 4.82 18.06 4.45
CA PHE A 142 3.84 17.03 4.13
C PHE A 142 2.57 17.15 4.98
N GLU A 143 1.43 17.14 4.30
CA GLU A 143 0.13 16.90 4.93
C GLU A 143 -0.02 15.41 5.28
N ILE A 144 -0.55 15.10 6.46
CA ILE A 144 -0.84 13.73 6.89
C ILE A 144 -2.35 13.57 6.99
N THR A 145 -2.96 12.87 6.04
CA THR A 145 -4.42 12.92 5.83
C THR A 145 -5.02 11.62 5.30
N MET A 146 -6.34 11.48 5.40
CA MET A 146 -7.08 10.36 4.79
C MET A 146 -7.70 10.80 3.47
N GLU A 147 -7.84 9.85 2.55
CA GLU A 147 -8.63 10.04 1.33
C GLU A 147 -9.93 9.25 1.37
N ALA A 148 -10.83 9.56 0.43
CA ALA A 148 -12.06 8.81 0.25
C ALA A 148 -11.78 7.39 -0.27
N THR A 149 -12.75 6.48 -0.12
CA THR A 149 -12.67 5.15 -0.73
C THR A 149 -12.68 5.28 -2.25
N HIS A 150 -11.60 4.86 -2.89
CA HIS A 150 -11.48 4.91 -4.35
C HIS A 150 -10.53 3.84 -4.90
N HIS A 151 -10.74 3.53 -6.19
CA HIS A 151 -10.01 2.60 -7.06
C HIS A 151 -9.79 1.17 -6.53
N GLY A 152 -9.26 0.30 -7.40
CA GLY A 152 -8.91 -1.08 -7.08
C GLY A 152 -7.55 -1.22 -6.39
N PRO A 153 -7.06 -2.45 -6.20
CA PRO A 153 -7.60 -3.72 -6.73
C PRO A 153 -8.78 -4.30 -5.91
N VAL A 154 -9.26 -5.49 -6.27
CA VAL A 154 -10.22 -6.29 -5.48
C VAL A 154 -9.49 -7.17 -4.46
N THR A 155 -9.95 -7.18 -3.20
CA THR A 155 -9.41 -8.07 -2.14
C THR A 155 -10.53 -8.59 -1.25
N SER A 156 -10.36 -9.75 -0.62
CA SER A 156 -11.35 -10.27 0.36
C SER A 156 -11.03 -9.88 1.81
N LYS A 157 -9.75 -9.60 2.11
CA LYS A 157 -9.29 -9.24 3.46
C LYS A 157 -9.37 -7.72 3.72
N PRO A 158 -9.28 -7.29 5.01
CA PRO A 158 -9.10 -5.90 5.37
C PRO A 158 -7.91 -5.25 4.67
N THR A 159 -8.13 -4.07 4.08
CA THR A 159 -7.14 -3.46 3.20
C THR A 159 -7.08 -1.94 3.33
N MET A 160 -5.89 -1.38 3.10
CA MET A 160 -5.68 0.05 2.90
C MET A 160 -4.57 0.32 1.89
N PHE A 161 -4.63 1.48 1.24
CA PHE A 161 -3.47 2.10 0.62
C PHE A 161 -2.72 2.97 1.64
N LEU A 162 -1.41 3.00 1.49
CA LEU A 162 -0.50 3.95 2.13
C LEU A 162 0.30 4.63 1.02
N GLU A 163 0.11 5.93 0.86
CA GLU A 163 0.62 6.62 -0.33
C GLU A 163 1.50 7.83 -0.04
N ILE A 164 2.46 8.05 -0.92
CA ILE A 164 3.26 9.28 -0.95
C ILE A 164 2.75 10.12 -2.12
N GLY A 165 2.45 11.38 -1.87
CA GLY A 165 2.01 12.34 -2.87
C GLY A 165 2.82 13.63 -2.84
N SER A 166 2.66 14.52 -3.82
CA SER A 166 1.74 14.37 -4.96
C SER A 166 2.43 14.39 -6.33
N THR A 167 3.77 14.45 -6.33
CA THR A 167 4.59 14.62 -7.53
C THR A 167 5.79 13.68 -7.51
N LEU A 168 6.45 13.51 -8.67
CA LEU A 168 7.66 12.69 -8.80
C LEU A 168 8.78 13.09 -7.84
N GLU A 169 8.90 14.38 -7.53
CA GLU A 169 9.85 14.90 -6.54
C GLU A 169 9.59 14.27 -5.16
N TYR A 170 8.34 14.28 -4.72
CA TYR A 170 7.94 13.76 -3.42
C TYR A 170 7.93 12.23 -3.38
N TRP A 171 7.49 11.57 -4.46
CA TRP A 171 7.48 10.10 -4.55
C TRP A 171 8.87 9.49 -4.39
N LYS A 172 9.93 10.22 -4.75
CA LYS A 172 11.33 9.77 -4.66
C LYS A 172 12.03 10.16 -3.36
N ARG A 173 11.36 10.90 -2.47
CA ARG A 173 11.97 11.33 -1.21
C ARG A 173 12.26 10.15 -0.28
N GLN A 174 13.53 9.99 0.04
CA GLN A 174 14.02 8.86 0.84
C GLN A 174 13.56 8.90 2.28
N ASP A 175 13.41 10.09 2.86
CA ASP A 175 12.94 10.24 4.23
C ASP A 175 11.42 10.06 4.36
N ALA A 176 10.63 10.45 3.36
CA ALA A 176 9.22 10.06 3.26
C ALA A 176 9.08 8.54 3.15
N ALA A 177 9.88 7.90 2.27
CA ALA A 177 9.92 6.45 2.15
C ALA A 177 10.32 5.74 3.45
N GLN A 178 11.29 6.28 4.18
CA GLN A 178 11.72 5.75 5.48
C GLN A 178 10.59 5.83 6.52
N VAL A 179 9.87 6.95 6.57
CA VAL A 179 8.71 7.13 7.46
C VAL A 179 7.62 6.10 7.15
N MET A 180 7.31 5.87 5.87
CA MET A 180 6.35 4.84 5.46
C MET A 180 6.79 3.43 5.89
N ALA A 181 8.07 3.10 5.74
CA ALA A 181 8.61 1.79 6.13
C ALA A 181 8.64 1.56 7.67
N LEU A 182 8.72 2.63 8.46
CA LEU A 182 8.70 2.56 9.93
C LEU A 182 7.29 2.40 10.51
N ALA A 183 6.26 2.78 9.76
CA ALA A 183 4.87 2.45 10.08
C ALA A 183 4.61 1.00 9.66
N LYS A 184 5.03 0.00 10.46
CA LYS A 184 4.78 -1.42 10.21
C LYS A 184 4.41 -2.18 11.47
#